data_AF-A0A077NRS0-F1
#
_entry.id   AF-A0A077NRS0-F1
#
_cell.length_a   1.000
_cell.length_b   1.000
_cell.length_c   1.000
_cell.angle_alpha   90.00
_cell.angle_beta   90.00
_cell.angle_gamma   90.00
#
_symmetry.space_group_name_H-M   'P 1'
#
loop_
_entity.id
_entity.type
_entity.pdbx_description
1 polymer ?
#
loop_
_entity_poly.entity_id
_entity_poly.type
_entity_poly.pdbx_seq_one_letter_code
_entity_poly.pdbx_strand_id
1 'polypeptide(L)'
;MMPNNELIMLDSLALSVVFPDKTPLERFFLGFLLANTASQLCGEYRPEQWSSRKMSESLTYMIPTVAKTYSVYLPETKLTVTLSADAFGLAVTAIVFARIAELDEPNADALRFCELREYALHHPETGLIRAVLALQPKEEVISSALIHSPNNNYHH
;
A
#
# COMPACT_ATOMS: atom_id res chain seq x y z
N MET A 1 -17.27 -0.67 -27.33
CA MET A 1 -16.21 -1.68 -27.11
C MET A 1 -15.67 -1.39 -25.72
N MET A 2 -16.05 -2.19 -24.72
CA MET A 2 -15.61 -1.97 -23.35
C MET A 2 -14.12 -2.30 -23.24
N PRO A 3 -13.30 -1.49 -22.55
CA PRO A 3 -11.90 -1.85 -22.35
C PRO A 3 -11.84 -3.06 -21.43
N ASN A 4 -11.22 -4.12 -21.94
CA ASN A 4 -11.03 -5.39 -21.26
C ASN A 4 -10.22 -5.21 -19.98
N ASN A 5 -10.74 -5.75 -18.87
CA ASN A 5 -9.96 -6.37 -17.79
C ASN A 5 -8.87 -5.57 -17.07
N GLU A 6 -8.92 -4.24 -17.01
CA GLU A 6 -8.09 -3.44 -16.09
C GLU A 6 -8.54 -3.53 -14.61
N LEU A 7 -9.16 -4.65 -14.20
CA LEU A 7 -9.10 -5.07 -12.81
C LEU A 7 -7.66 -5.51 -12.58
N ILE A 8 -6.86 -4.55 -12.15
CA ILE A 8 -5.49 -4.64 -11.65
C ILE A 8 -5.33 -5.97 -10.91
N MET A 9 -4.94 -7.01 -11.64
CA MET A 9 -4.53 -8.27 -11.06
C MET A 9 -3.15 -7.99 -10.50
N LEU A 10 -3.13 -7.39 -9.30
CA LEU A 10 -2.08 -7.71 -8.35
C LEU A 10 -2.06 -9.22 -8.30
N ASP A 11 -0.97 -9.78 -8.82
CA ASP A 11 -0.87 -11.21 -9.06
C ASP A 11 -1.27 -11.92 -7.78
N SER A 12 -2.33 -12.72 -7.86
CA SER A 12 -2.85 -13.47 -6.71
C SER A 12 -1.71 -14.27 -6.07
N LEU A 13 -0.75 -14.70 -6.87
CA LEU A 13 0.47 -15.34 -6.41
C LEU A 13 1.35 -14.40 -5.58
N ALA A 14 1.70 -13.21 -6.08
CA ALA A 14 2.53 -12.25 -5.35
C ALA A 14 1.91 -11.83 -4.02
N LEU A 15 0.60 -11.55 -4.01
CA LEU A 15 -0.16 -11.26 -2.79
C LEU A 15 -0.21 -12.47 -1.85
N SER A 16 -0.27 -13.70 -2.38
CA SER A 16 -0.24 -14.91 -1.54
C SER A 16 1.12 -15.14 -0.87
N VAL A 17 2.21 -14.70 -1.50
CA VAL A 17 3.56 -14.80 -0.89
C VAL A 17 3.73 -13.75 0.22
N VAL A 18 3.22 -12.54 0.01
CA VAL A 18 3.33 -11.45 1.01
C VAL A 18 2.32 -11.60 2.14
N PHE A 19 1.12 -12.12 1.85
CA PHE A 19 0.03 -12.34 2.80
C PHE A 19 -0.39 -13.83 2.82
N PRO A 20 0.48 -14.74 3.29
CA PRO A 20 0.23 -16.18 3.24
C PRO A 20 -0.96 -16.60 4.09
N ASP A 21 -1.21 -15.91 5.21
CA ASP A 21 -2.26 -16.27 6.17
C ASP A 21 -3.64 -15.73 5.80
N LYS A 22 -3.74 -14.90 4.76
CA LYS A 22 -4.99 -14.26 4.35
C LYS A 22 -5.73 -15.09 3.31
N THR A 23 -7.05 -15.13 3.40
CA THR A 23 -7.92 -15.78 2.41
C THR A 23 -7.84 -15.09 1.04
N PRO A 24 -8.26 -15.75 -0.06
CA PRO A 24 -8.29 -15.12 -1.39
C PRO A 24 -9.08 -13.80 -1.44
N LEU A 25 -10.18 -13.70 -0.70
CA LEU A 25 -11.01 -12.48 -0.64
C LEU A 25 -10.28 -11.35 0.11
N GLU A 26 -9.66 -11.66 1.25
CA GLU A 26 -8.84 -10.67 1.98
C GLU A 26 -7.67 -10.20 1.13
N ARG A 27 -7.00 -11.09 0.41
CA ARG A 27 -5.92 -10.73 -0.52
C ARG A 27 -6.42 -9.82 -1.64
N PHE A 28 -7.63 -10.04 -2.16
CA PHE A 28 -8.22 -9.13 -3.13
C PHE A 28 -8.37 -7.72 -2.56
N PHE A 29 -8.94 -7.57 -1.36
CA PHE A 29 -9.05 -6.28 -0.68
C PHE A 29 -7.70 -5.64 -0.35
N LEU A 30 -6.73 -6.44 0.11
CA LEU A 30 -5.34 -5.99 0.34
C LEU A 30 -4.71 -5.48 -0.94
N GLY A 31 -5.05 -6.09 -2.08
CA GLY A 31 -4.64 -5.59 -3.37
C GLY A 31 -5.15 -4.18 -3.65
N PHE A 32 -6.45 -3.93 -3.45
CA PHE A 32 -7.00 -2.57 -3.57
C PHE A 32 -6.36 -1.60 -2.58
N LEU A 33 -6.18 -2.01 -1.33
CA LEU A 33 -5.56 -1.18 -0.31
C LEU A 33 -4.12 -0.79 -0.68
N LEU A 34 -3.38 -1.72 -1.28
CA LEU A 34 -2.02 -1.50 -1.77
C LEU A 34 -1.99 -0.52 -2.95
N ALA A 35 -2.83 -0.74 -3.97
CA ALA A 35 -2.93 0.15 -5.12
C ALA A 35 -3.41 1.56 -4.72
N ASN A 36 -4.34 1.65 -3.78
CA ASN A 36 -4.84 2.92 -3.24
C ASN A 36 -3.78 3.63 -2.38
N THR A 37 -3.01 2.89 -1.58
CA THR A 37 -1.89 3.48 -0.83
C THR A 37 -0.84 4.04 -1.79
N ALA A 38 -0.52 3.31 -2.87
CA ALA A 38 0.41 3.77 -3.89
C ALA A 38 -0.07 5.05 -4.60
N SER A 39 -1.36 5.14 -4.95
CA SER A 39 -1.93 6.34 -5.56
C SER A 39 -2.00 7.54 -4.62
N GLN A 40 -2.20 7.31 -3.32
CA GLN A 40 -2.16 8.38 -2.31
C GLN A 40 -0.75 8.95 -2.14
N LEU A 41 0.29 8.11 -2.23
CA LEU A 41 1.68 8.56 -2.12
C LEU A 41 2.18 9.23 -3.40
N CYS A 42 1.82 8.69 -4.56
CA CYS A 42 2.27 9.18 -5.86
C CYS A 42 1.08 9.67 -6.69
N GLY A 43 0.91 10.99 -6.79
CA GLY A 43 -0.25 11.59 -7.49
C GLY A 43 -0.32 11.31 -8.99
N GLU A 44 0.81 10.95 -9.62
CA GLU A 44 0.87 10.53 -11.03
C GLU A 44 0.82 8.99 -11.20
N TYR A 45 0.61 8.26 -10.10
CA TYR A 45 0.58 6.80 -10.11
C TYR A 45 -0.53 6.30 -11.02
N ARG A 46 -0.18 5.32 -11.85
CA ARG A 46 -1.14 4.58 -12.65
C ARG A 46 -1.26 3.17 -12.08
N PRO A 47 -2.48 2.61 -12.07
CA PRO A 47 -2.70 1.18 -11.98
C PRO A 47 -1.62 0.36 -12.71
N GLU A 48 -0.89 -0.48 -11.99
CA GLU A 48 0.20 -1.26 -12.56
C GLU A 48 0.38 -2.62 -11.89
N GLN A 49 1.25 -3.45 -12.46
CA GLN A 49 1.61 -4.76 -11.93
C GLN A 49 2.65 -4.65 -10.82
N TRP A 50 2.48 -5.47 -9.79
CA TRP A 50 3.43 -5.58 -8.69
C TRP A 50 3.94 -7.01 -8.56
N SER A 51 5.21 -7.12 -8.21
CA SER A 51 5.89 -8.39 -7.95
C SER A 51 6.21 -8.51 -6.47
N SER A 52 6.25 -9.73 -5.95
CA SER A 52 6.78 -9.99 -4.62
C SER A 52 8.31 -10.00 -4.66
N ARG A 53 8.94 -9.35 -3.69
CA ARG A 53 10.37 -9.43 -3.44
C ARG A 53 10.62 -10.05 -2.09
N LYS A 54 11.28 -11.21 -2.11
CA LYS A 54 11.74 -11.89 -0.90
C LYS A 54 13.02 -11.20 -0.41
N MET A 55 13.03 -10.81 0.86
CA MET A 55 14.20 -10.25 1.53
C MET A 55 14.83 -11.26 2.50
N SER A 56 14.01 -11.96 3.26
CA SER A 56 14.42 -13.05 4.16
C SER A 56 13.41 -14.20 4.09
N GLU A 57 13.64 -15.28 4.84
CA GLU A 57 12.71 -16.40 4.93
C GLU A 57 11.32 -15.99 5.45
N SER A 58 11.23 -14.95 6.29
CA SER A 58 9.97 -14.45 6.85
C SER A 58 9.45 -13.18 6.18
N LEU A 59 10.32 -12.42 5.50
CA LEU A 59 10.02 -11.06 5.06
C LEU A 59 9.97 -10.98 3.53
N THR A 60 8.76 -10.80 3.00
CA THR A 60 8.50 -10.52 1.59
C THR A 60 7.64 -9.27 1.50
N TYR A 61 7.95 -8.39 0.55
CA TYR A 61 7.16 -7.18 0.28
C TYR A 61 6.83 -7.05 -1.21
N MET A 62 5.94 -6.12 -1.55
CA MET A 62 5.51 -5.88 -2.92
C MET A 62 6.30 -4.72 -3.54
N ILE A 63 6.64 -4.85 -4.82
CA ILE A 63 7.35 -3.83 -5.60
C ILE A 63 6.64 -3.58 -6.93
N PRO A 64 6.39 -2.33 -7.31
CA PRO A 64 5.83 -2.00 -8.62
C PRO A 64 6.86 -2.23 -9.73
N THR A 65 6.41 -2.62 -10.92
CA THR A 65 7.29 -3.17 -11.96
C THR A 65 7.45 -2.28 -13.18
N VAL A 66 6.61 -1.25 -13.34
CA VAL A 66 6.57 -0.45 -14.57
C VAL A 66 7.60 0.67 -14.56
N ALA A 67 7.72 1.43 -13.47
CA ALA A 67 8.65 2.55 -13.38
C ALA A 67 9.84 2.22 -12.47
N LYS A 68 11.00 2.84 -12.76
CA LYS A 68 12.20 2.70 -11.92
C LYS A 68 12.15 3.56 -10.66
N THR A 69 11.39 4.65 -10.72
CA THR A 69 11.30 5.66 -9.67
C THR A 69 9.90 6.24 -9.59
N TYR A 70 9.48 6.59 -8.38
CA TYR A 70 8.17 7.14 -8.08
C TYR A 70 8.32 8.46 -7.31
N SER A 71 7.57 9.47 -7.73
CA SER A 71 7.52 10.76 -7.07
C SER A 71 6.48 10.73 -5.95
N VAL A 72 6.93 10.81 -4.70
CA VAL A 72 6.08 10.80 -3.51
C VAL A 72 5.96 12.21 -2.95
N TYR A 73 4.74 12.68 -2.77
CA TYR A 73 4.50 13.98 -2.15
C TYR A 73 4.42 13.82 -0.63
N LEU A 74 5.22 14.60 0.11
CA LEU A 74 5.23 14.67 1.56
C LEU A 74 4.42 15.91 2.00
N PRO A 75 3.17 15.78 2.49
CA PRO A 75 2.32 16.92 2.82
C PRO A 75 2.88 17.79 3.94
N GLU A 76 3.54 17.18 4.94
CA GLU A 76 4.08 17.90 6.10
C GLU A 76 5.19 18.87 5.73
N THR A 77 6.03 18.49 4.78
CA THR A 77 7.15 19.31 4.30
C THR A 77 6.85 20.03 2.99
N LYS A 78 5.70 19.74 2.34
CA LYS A 78 5.34 20.20 0.99
C LYS A 78 6.41 19.91 -0.07
N LEU A 79 7.16 18.83 0.13
CA LEU A 79 8.23 18.42 -0.77
C LEU A 79 7.84 17.16 -1.52
N THR A 80 8.21 17.11 -2.79
CA THR A 80 8.16 15.86 -3.57
C THR A 80 9.53 15.21 -3.49
N VAL A 81 9.55 13.95 -3.03
CA VAL A 81 10.76 13.12 -2.99
C VAL A 81 10.66 12.02 -4.04
N THR A 82 11.79 11.68 -4.65
CA THR A 82 11.85 10.57 -5.59
C THR A 82 12.35 9.33 -4.86
N LEU A 83 11.56 8.26 -4.89
CA LEU A 83 11.95 6.94 -4.38
C LEU A 83 12.23 6.01 -5.56
N SER A 84 13.18 5.08 -5.39
CA SER A 84 13.25 3.92 -6.28
C SER A 84 11.98 3.06 -6.20
N ALA A 85 11.73 2.23 -7.22
CA ALA A 85 10.65 1.24 -7.18
C ALA A 85 10.73 0.35 -5.94
N ASP A 86 11.94 -0.01 -5.52
CA ASP A 86 12.18 -0.83 -4.33
C ASP A 86 11.75 -0.12 -3.04
N ALA A 87 12.26 1.10 -2.84
CA ALA A 87 11.93 1.91 -1.67
C ALA A 87 10.45 2.30 -1.63
N PHE A 88 9.87 2.62 -2.78
CA PHE A 88 8.44 2.92 -2.90
C PHE A 88 7.59 1.69 -2.55
N GLY A 89 7.93 0.52 -3.10
CA GLY A 89 7.22 -0.72 -2.81
C GLY A 89 7.31 -1.13 -1.35
N LEU A 90 8.50 -0.99 -0.76
CA LEU A 90 8.74 -1.21 0.66
C LEU A 90 7.89 -0.28 1.52
N ALA A 91 7.86 1.02 1.22
CA ALA A 91 7.08 2.02 1.96
C ALA A 91 5.58 1.74 1.87
N VAL A 92 5.06 1.50 0.65
CA VAL A 92 3.64 1.16 0.44
C VAL A 92 3.27 -0.10 1.21
N THR A 93 4.06 -1.17 1.08
CA THR A 93 3.77 -2.45 1.76
C THR A 93 3.79 -2.28 3.28
N ALA A 94 4.75 -1.53 3.83
CA ALA A 94 4.81 -1.25 5.26
C ALA A 94 3.60 -0.43 5.76
N ILE A 95 3.13 0.57 5.00
CA ILE A 95 1.91 1.32 5.34
C ILE A 95 0.69 0.40 5.34
N VAL A 96 0.58 -0.52 4.37
CA VAL A 96 -0.50 -1.52 4.34
C VAL A 96 -0.44 -2.41 5.59
N PHE A 97 0.74 -2.92 5.96
CA PHE A 97 0.91 -3.71 7.18
C PHE A 97 0.55 -2.93 8.45
N ALA A 98 0.91 -1.65 8.55
CA ALA A 98 0.51 -0.80 9.67
C ALA A 98 -1.01 -0.66 9.76
N ARG A 99 -1.69 -0.36 8.63
CA ARG A 99 -3.15 -0.21 8.60
C ARG A 99 -3.88 -1.49 8.99
N ILE A 100 -3.40 -2.66 8.58
CA ILE A 100 -4.05 -3.92 8.98
C ILE A 100 -3.72 -4.32 10.42
N ALA A 101 -2.52 -3.98 10.93
CA ALA A 101 -2.16 -4.18 12.32
C ALA A 101 -2.99 -3.33 13.30
N GLU A 102 -3.49 -2.17 12.86
CA GLU A 102 -4.43 -1.34 13.63
C GLU A 102 -5.84 -1.94 13.71
N LEU A 103 -6.22 -2.76 12.71
CA LEU A 103 -7.55 -3.38 12.61
C LEU A 103 -7.62 -4.76 13.27
N ASP A 104 -6.47 -5.44 13.44
CA ASP A 104 -6.38 -6.83 13.85
C ASP A 104 -5.60 -6.94 15.19
N GLU A 105 -6.27 -7.46 16.23
CA GLU A 105 -5.70 -7.70 17.58
C GLU A 105 -4.38 -8.49 17.50
N PRO A 106 -3.41 -8.33 18.45
CA PRO A 106 -1.97 -8.36 18.20
C PRO A 106 -1.53 -9.52 17.29
N ASN A 107 -1.49 -9.25 15.99
CA ASN A 107 -1.39 -10.27 14.95
C ASN A 107 -0.05 -10.23 14.21
N ALA A 108 0.26 -11.32 13.51
CA ALA A 108 1.48 -11.51 12.72
C ALA A 108 1.83 -10.33 11.77
N ASP A 109 0.84 -9.53 11.37
CA ASP A 109 1.03 -8.37 10.50
C ASP A 109 1.72 -7.18 11.21
N ALA A 110 1.51 -7.01 12.52
CA ALA A 110 2.24 -6.02 13.33
C ALA A 110 3.73 -6.40 13.43
N LEU A 111 4.03 -7.69 13.54
CA LEU A 111 5.40 -8.21 13.51
C LEU A 111 6.03 -7.93 12.14
N ARG A 112 5.33 -8.25 11.04
CA ARG A 112 5.80 -7.98 9.67
C ARG A 112 6.05 -6.48 9.44
N PHE A 113 5.19 -5.60 9.96
CA PHE A 113 5.42 -4.16 9.92
C PHE A 113 6.74 -3.77 10.63
N CYS A 114 6.94 -4.27 11.85
CA CYS A 114 8.17 -4.02 12.60
C CYS A 114 9.41 -4.53 11.86
N GLU A 115 9.37 -5.74 11.30
CA GLU A 115 10.47 -6.32 10.50
C GLU A 115 10.77 -5.49 9.26
N LEU A 116 9.75 -5.04 8.51
CA LEU A 116 9.95 -4.16 7.34
C LEU A 116 10.54 -2.80 7.74
N ARG A 117 10.10 -2.25 8.88
CA ARG A 117 10.61 -0.98 9.40
C ARG A 117 12.06 -1.12 9.84
N GLU A 118 12.44 -2.23 10.48
CA GLU A 118 13.85 -2.52 10.82
C GLU A 118 14.71 -2.72 9.58
N TYR A 119 14.21 -3.43 8.56
CA TYR A 119 14.89 -3.56 7.28
C TYR A 119 15.11 -2.20 6.60
N ALA A 120 14.08 -1.34 6.62
CA ALA A 120 14.17 0.01 6.06
C ALA A 120 15.25 0.88 6.70
N LEU A 121 15.72 0.59 7.93
CA LEU A 121 16.85 1.30 8.56
C LEU A 121 18.18 1.05 7.84
N HIS A 122 18.32 -0.09 7.17
CA HIS A 122 19.53 -0.48 6.45
C HIS A 122 19.46 -0.19 4.95
N HIS A 123 18.33 0.32 4.47
CA HIS A 123 18.14 0.65 3.06
C HIS A 123 18.93 1.93 2.67
N PRO A 124 19.56 2.01 1.48
CA PRO A 124 20.26 3.21 1.03
C PRO A 124 19.40 4.48 1.05
N GLU A 125 18.09 4.33 0.88
CA GLU A 125 17.10 5.42 0.89
C GLU A 125 16.38 5.57 2.26
N THR A 126 16.96 5.09 3.36
CA THR A 126 16.30 5.05 4.69
C THR A 126 15.71 6.39 5.14
N GLY A 127 16.41 7.50 4.90
CA GLY A 127 15.93 8.84 5.26
C GLY A 127 14.60 9.20 4.58
N LEU A 128 14.45 8.83 3.30
CA LEU A 128 13.23 9.08 2.52
C LEU A 128 12.12 8.11 2.91
N ILE A 129 12.44 6.83 3.08
CA ILE A 129 11.46 5.82 3.53
C ILE A 129 10.89 6.22 4.89
N ARG A 130 11.72 6.65 5.84
CA ARG A 130 11.24 7.11 7.16
C ARG A 130 10.33 8.33 7.07
N ALA A 131 10.65 9.29 6.20
CA ALA A 131 9.79 10.45 5.99
C ALA A 131 8.42 10.05 5.43
N VAL A 132 8.37 9.07 4.51
CA VAL A 132 7.12 8.52 3.98
C VAL A 132 6.35 7.73 5.04
N LEU A 133 7.00 6.90 5.84
CA LEU A 133 6.35 6.14 6.91
C LEU A 133 5.83 7.03 8.05
N ALA A 134 6.40 8.23 8.23
CA ALA A 134 5.90 9.22 9.17
C ALA A 134 4.60 9.89 8.69
N LEU A 135 4.25 9.76 7.40
CA LEU A 135 2.95 10.17 6.89
C LEU A 135 1.88 9.24 7.46
N GLN A 136 1.38 9.56 8.64
CA GLN A 136 0.14 8.98 9.13
C GLN A 136 -0.94 9.19 8.06
N PRO A 137 -1.61 8.13 7.58
CA PRO A 137 -2.80 8.31 6.78
C PRO A 137 -3.81 9.05 7.65
N LYS A 138 -4.05 10.34 7.38
CA LYS A 138 -5.21 11.00 7.96
C LYS A 138 -6.44 10.23 7.47
N GLU A 139 -7.15 9.60 8.40
CA GLU A 139 -8.41 8.87 8.20
C GLU A 139 -9.53 9.74 7.58
N GLU A 140 -9.31 11.03 7.34
CA GLU A 140 -10.30 11.98 6.83
C GLU A 140 -10.90 11.62 5.45
N VAL A 141 -10.30 10.72 4.68
CA VAL A 141 -10.77 10.37 3.33
C VAL A 141 -11.73 9.18 3.29
N ILE A 142 -11.71 8.28 4.30
CA ILE A 142 -12.62 7.12 4.31
C ILE A 142 -14.01 7.52 4.85
N SER A 143 -14.07 8.44 5.81
CA SER A 143 -15.33 8.93 6.38
C SER A 143 -16.14 9.75 5.38
N SER A 144 -15.50 10.54 4.52
CA SER A 144 -16.20 11.42 3.58
C SER A 144 -16.79 10.65 2.37
N ALA A 145 -16.19 9.52 1.98
CA ALA A 145 -16.72 8.67 0.90
C ALA A 145 -17.89 7.76 1.35
N LEU A 146 -17.97 7.41 2.65
CA LEU A 146 -19.04 6.55 3.18
C LEU A 146 -20.25 7.31 3.73
N ILE A 147 -20.13 8.63 4.00
CA ILE A 147 -21.22 9.43 4.56
C ILE A 147 -22.12 10.07 3.49
N HIS A 148 -21.70 10.12 2.21
CA HIS A 148 -22.55 10.64 1.14
C HIS A 148 -23.36 9.56 0.42
N SER A 149 -24.22 8.88 1.19
CA SER A 149 -25.39 8.19 0.65
C SER A 149 -26.60 9.13 0.83
N PRO A 150 -27.09 9.83 -0.21
CA PRO A 150 -28.34 10.55 -0.10
C PRO A 150 -29.47 9.52 -0.06
N ASN A 151 -29.89 9.18 1.16
CA ASN A 151 -31.07 8.37 1.40
C ASN A 151 -32.32 9.21 1.06
N ASN A 152 -32.62 9.37 -0.24
CA ASN A 152 -33.87 9.93 -0.72
C ASN A 152 -34.92 8.81 -0.79
N ASN A 153 -35.51 8.47 0.35
CA ASN A 153 -36.80 7.80 0.36
C ASN A 153 -37.90 8.86 0.12
N TYR A 154 -38.25 9.05 -1.16
CA TYR A 154 -39.59 9.46 -1.53
C TYR A 154 -40.46 8.20 -1.55
N HIS A 155 -41.57 8.19 -0.81
CA HIS A 155 -42.88 7.74 -1.31
C HIS A 155 -43.99 7.98 -0.27
N HIS A 156 -44.96 8.79 -0.71
CA HIS A 156 -46.38 8.91 -0.36
C HIS A 156 -46.82 9.14 1.09
#